data_AF-A0A829PM27-F1
#
_entry.id   AF-A0A829PM27-F1
#
_cell.length_a   1.000
_cell.length_b   1.000
_cell.length_c   1.000
_cell.angle_alpha   90.00
_cell.angle_beta   90.00
_cell.angle_gamma   90.00
#
_symmetry.space_group_name_H-M   'P 1'
#
loop_
_entity.id
_entity.type
_entity.pdbx_description
1 polymer ?
#
loop_
_entity_poly.entity_id
_entity_poly.type
_entity_poly.pdbx_seq_one_letter_code
_entity_poly.pdbx_strand_id
1 'polypeptide(L)'
;MRNATMSGMGLASVVVEAGEHSGARIQARVAVEHGRPVILTDLVVERTQWGRELSTRPGVFVASSITEVMKVVDRFVQIAAEPSLPVLC
;
A
#
# COMPACT_ATOMS: atom_id res chain seq x y z
N MET A 1 -13.86 3.55 -12.19
CA MET A 1 -13.55 4.81 -11.47
C MET A 1 -13.33 4.64 -9.97
N ARG A 2 -14.22 4.00 -9.19
CA ARG A 2 -14.09 3.87 -7.71
C ARG A 2 -12.68 3.50 -7.20
N ASN A 3 -12.04 2.50 -7.78
CA ASN A 3 -10.74 1.99 -7.32
C ASN A 3 -9.61 3.01 -7.50
N ALA A 4 -9.62 3.75 -8.60
CA ALA A 4 -8.63 4.79 -8.85
C ALA A 4 -8.76 5.93 -7.84
N THR A 5 -9.99 6.38 -7.57
CA THR A 5 -10.22 7.44 -6.57
C THR A 5 -9.82 6.99 -5.16
N MET A 6 -10.25 5.79 -4.73
CA MET A 6 -9.92 5.27 -3.40
C MET A 6 -8.42 5.05 -3.21
N SER A 7 -7.72 4.59 -4.25
CA SER A 7 -6.28 4.32 -4.19
C SER A 7 -5.42 5.56 -3.93
N GLY A 8 -5.93 6.76 -4.23
CA GLY A 8 -5.21 8.02 -4.08
C GLY A 8 -5.59 8.84 -2.84
N MET A 9 -6.67 8.49 -2.15
CA MET A 9 -7.19 9.26 -0.99
C MET A 9 -6.45 8.97 0.31
N GLY A 10 -6.00 7.72 0.51
CA GLY A 10 -5.27 7.32 1.71
C GLY A 10 -3.78 7.65 1.64
N LEU A 11 -3.15 7.82 2.80
CA LEU A 11 -1.68 7.89 2.90
C LEU A 11 -1.02 6.58 2.45
N ALA A 12 -1.65 5.44 2.75
CA ALA A 12 -1.25 4.10 2.35
C ALA A 12 -2.49 3.18 2.28
N SER A 13 -2.39 2.05 1.58
CA SER A 13 -3.42 1.00 1.54
C SER A 13 -2.93 -0.29 2.17
N VAL A 14 -3.76 -0.94 3.00
CA VAL A 14 -3.46 -2.25 3.58
C VAL A 14 -4.42 -3.29 3.01
N VAL A 15 -3.91 -4.34 2.39
CA VAL A 15 -4.70 -5.48 1.90
C VAL A 15 -4.49 -6.65 2.86
N VAL A 16 -5.49 -6.90 3.69
CA VAL A 16 -5.44 -7.94 4.73
C VAL A 16 -5.77 -9.32 4.18
N GLU A 17 -6.75 -9.39 3.27
CA GLU A 17 -7.18 -10.63 2.63
C GLU A 17 -7.70 -10.34 1.21
N ALA A 18 -7.33 -11.19 0.26
CA ALA A 18 -7.82 -11.14 -1.11
C ALA A 18 -7.55 -12.46 -1.84
N GLY A 19 -8.46 -12.85 -2.74
CA GLY A 19 -8.25 -13.94 -3.70
C GLY A 19 -7.72 -13.45 -5.04
N GLU A 20 -7.43 -14.39 -5.95
CA GLU A 20 -6.83 -14.12 -7.27
C GLU A 20 -7.68 -13.17 -8.15
N HIS A 21 -9.00 -13.28 -8.04
CA HIS A 21 -9.97 -12.46 -8.79
C HIS A 21 -10.56 -11.30 -7.97
N SER A 22 -9.97 -10.99 -6.81
CA SER A 22 -10.46 -9.90 -5.95
C SER A 22 -10.30 -8.54 -6.63
N GLY A 23 -11.32 -7.68 -6.48
CA GLY A 23 -11.24 -6.27 -6.89
C GLY A 23 -10.15 -5.47 -6.16
N ALA A 24 -9.69 -5.94 -4.99
CA ALA A 24 -8.59 -5.36 -4.23
C ALA A 24 -7.28 -5.33 -5.04
N ARG A 25 -7.06 -6.32 -5.93
CA ARG A 25 -5.91 -6.37 -6.85
C ARG A 25 -5.79 -5.08 -7.66
N ILE A 26 -6.91 -4.60 -8.20
CA ILE A 26 -6.92 -3.39 -9.04
C ILE A 26 -6.63 -2.16 -8.18
N GLN A 27 -7.20 -2.08 -6.97
CA GLN A 27 -6.92 -0.97 -6.05
C GLN A 27 -5.45 -0.92 -5.65
N ALA A 28 -4.87 -2.05 -5.25
CA ALA A 28 -3.47 -2.15 -4.86
C ALA A 28 -2.54 -1.78 -6.02
N ARG A 29 -2.79 -2.28 -7.22
CA ARG A 29 -2.00 -1.92 -8.40
C ARG A 29 -2.03 -0.42 -8.69
N VAL A 30 -3.23 0.19 -8.69
CA VAL A 30 -3.38 1.63 -9.00
C VAL A 30 -2.81 2.51 -7.88
N ALA A 31 -2.88 2.07 -6.61
CA ALA A 31 -2.23 2.76 -5.51
C ALA A 31 -0.71 2.87 -5.73
N VAL A 32 -0.05 1.77 -6.11
CA VAL A 32 1.38 1.76 -6.44
C VAL A 32 1.68 2.67 -7.64
N GLU A 33 0.83 2.68 -8.67
CA GLU A 33 0.98 3.58 -9.83
C GLU A 33 0.85 5.06 -9.46
N HIS A 34 0.04 5.39 -8.45
CA HIS A 34 -0.06 6.74 -7.88
C HIS A 34 1.08 7.08 -6.90
N GLY A 35 2.05 6.19 -6.70
CA GLY A 35 3.12 6.37 -5.70
C GLY A 35 2.63 6.26 -4.26
N ARG A 36 1.46 5.65 -4.05
CA ARG A 36 0.91 5.39 -2.70
C ARG A 36 1.40 4.05 -2.18
N PRO A 37 1.99 4.01 -0.97
CA PRO A 37 2.41 2.77 -0.35
C PRO A 37 1.29 1.74 -0.24
N VAL A 38 1.62 0.48 -0.53
CA VAL A 38 0.72 -0.65 -0.33
C VAL A 38 1.36 -1.64 0.63
N ILE A 39 0.60 -2.05 1.64
CA ILE A 39 0.99 -3.08 2.60
C ILE A 39 0.15 -4.33 2.30
N LEU A 40 0.81 -5.43 1.98
CA LEU A 40 0.19 -6.74 1.80
C LEU A 40 0.47 -7.60 3.03
N THR A 41 -0.50 -8.40 3.44
CA THR A 41 -0.21 -9.50 4.37
C THR A 41 0.52 -10.63 3.67
N ASP A 42 1.28 -11.40 4.43
CA ASP A 42 1.83 -12.68 4.00
C ASP A 42 0.76 -13.59 3.39
N LEU A 43 -0.44 -13.65 3.99
CA LEU A 43 -1.59 -14.38 3.49
C LEU A 43 -1.92 -14.05 2.02
N VAL A 44 -1.93 -12.76 1.66
CA VAL A 44 -2.23 -12.32 0.29
C VAL A 44 -1.10 -12.68 -0.67
N VAL A 45 0.15 -12.52 -0.23
CA VAL A 45 1.35 -12.83 -1.04
C VAL A 45 1.48 -14.33 -1.30
N GLU A 46 1.16 -15.16 -0.31
CA GLU A 46 1.24 -16.61 -0.44
C GLU A 46 0.12 -17.18 -1.30
N ARG A 47 -1.10 -16.66 -1.15
CA ARG A 47 -2.31 -17.22 -1.78
C ARG A 47 -2.66 -16.65 -3.15
N THR A 48 -1.98 -15.61 -3.61
CA THR A 48 -2.28 -14.99 -4.90
C THR A 48 -1.01 -14.78 -5.73
N GLN A 49 -1.12 -15.03 -7.03
CA GLN A 49 -0.02 -14.78 -7.96
C GLN A 49 0.24 -13.27 -8.05
N TRP A 50 -0.83 -12.47 -8.17
CA TRP A 50 -0.69 -11.03 -8.27
C TRP A 50 -0.11 -10.41 -6.99
N GLY A 51 -0.40 -10.94 -5.80
CA GLY A 51 0.16 -10.43 -4.55
C GLY A 51 1.66 -10.67 -4.47
N ARG A 52 2.11 -11.84 -4.94
CA ARG A 52 3.53 -12.19 -5.07
C ARG A 52 4.28 -11.34 -6.09
N GLU A 53 3.66 -11.07 -7.24
CA GLU A 53 4.26 -10.19 -8.25
C GLU A 53 4.28 -8.73 -7.79
N LEU A 54 3.23 -8.29 -7.09
CA LEU A 54 3.13 -6.91 -6.61
C LEU A 54 4.11 -6.63 -5.48
N SER A 55 4.39 -7.61 -4.61
CA SER A 55 5.32 -7.45 -3.47
C SER A 55 6.76 -7.16 -3.87
N THR A 56 7.16 -7.45 -5.12
CA THR A 56 8.49 -7.13 -5.63
C THR A 56 8.61 -5.68 -6.13
N ARG A 57 7.50 -4.92 -6.17
CA ARG A 57 7.50 -3.54 -6.66
C ARG A 57 7.95 -2.57 -5.58
N PRO A 58 8.67 -1.49 -5.94
CA PRO A 58 8.93 -0.38 -5.03
C PRO A 58 7.62 0.20 -4.47
N GLY A 59 7.63 0.58 -3.19
CA GLY A 59 6.45 1.11 -2.51
C GLY A 59 5.46 0.04 -2.03
N VAL A 60 5.80 -1.24 -2.18
CA VAL A 60 5.01 -2.36 -1.64
C VAL A 60 5.76 -2.99 -0.47
N PHE A 61 5.03 -3.24 0.62
CA PHE A 61 5.55 -3.77 1.87
C PHE A 61 4.78 -5.05 2.21
N VAL A 62 5.46 -6.01 2.81
CA VAL A 62 4.82 -7.24 3.31
C VAL A 62 4.89 -7.23 4.84
N ALA A 63 3.77 -7.54 5.48
CA ALA A 63 3.66 -7.61 6.93
C ALA A 63 2.95 -8.90 7.36
N SER A 64 3.55 -9.64 8.28
CA SER A 64 3.03 -10.90 8.83
C SER A 64 2.25 -10.71 10.14
N SER A 65 2.21 -9.49 10.68
CA SER A 65 1.51 -9.16 11.92
C SER A 65 1.01 -7.73 11.94
N ILE A 66 0.03 -7.46 12.81
CA ILE A 66 -0.47 -6.11 13.06
C ILE A 66 0.65 -5.15 13.50
N THR A 67 1.61 -5.63 14.29
CA THR A 67 2.76 -4.84 14.74
C THR A 67 3.61 -4.38 13.56
N GLU A 68 3.82 -5.24 12.56
CA GLU A 68 4.56 -4.87 11.34
C GLU A 68 3.76 -3.90 10.46
N VAL A 69 2.44 -4.10 10.34
CA VAL A 69 1.57 -3.15 9.64
C VAL A 69 1.70 -1.76 10.27
N MET A 70 1.59 -1.66 11.59
CA MET A 70 1.69 -0.38 12.30
C MET A 70 3.06 0.27 12.12
N LYS A 71 4.16 -0.50 12.20
CA LYS A 71 5.51 0.03 11.93
C LYS A 71 5.62 0.70 10.55
N VAL A 72 5.00 0.11 9.52
CA VAL A 72 5.03 0.68 8.17
C VAL A 72 4.12 1.90 8.07
N VAL A 73 2.94 1.86 8.67
CA VAL A 73 2.02 3.02 8.70
C VAL A 73 2.65 4.20 9.42
N ASP A 74 3.23 3.99 10.60
CA ASP A 74 3.86 5.05 11.41
C ASP A 74 4.98 5.75 10.64
N ARG A 75 5.78 4.99 9.87
CA ARG A 75 6.81 5.56 8.99
C ARG A 75 6.22 6.57 8.01
N PHE A 76 5.09 6.26 7.37
CA PHE A 76 4.47 7.16 6.39
C PHE A 76 3.71 8.31 7.03
N VAL A 77 3.14 8.11 8.22
CA VAL A 77 2.56 9.20 9.01
C VAL A 77 3.64 10.20 9.43
N GLN A 78 4.81 9.73 9.86
CA GLN A 78 5.94 10.61 10.21
C GLN A 78 6.45 11.41 9.01
N ILE A 79 6.65 10.76 7.85
CA ILE A 79 7.05 11.46 6.62
C ILE A 79 6.02 12.51 6.19
N ALA A 80 4.73 12.20 6.30
CA ALA A 80 3.67 13.16 5.96
C ALA A 80 3.55 14.31 6.97
N ALA A 81 3.97 14.09 8.21
CA ALA A 81 3.95 15.08 9.29
C ALA A 81 5.15 16.02 9.30
N GLU A 82 6.25 15.68 8.61
CA GLU A 82 7.36 16.60 8.40
C GLU A 82 6.93 17.71 7.43
N PRO A 83 6.80 18.98 7.90
CA PRO A 83 6.50 20.07 6.99
C PRO A 83 7.71 20.25 6.07
N SER A 84 7.51 20.00 4.78
CA SER A 84 8.46 20.40 3.74
C SER A 84 8.87 21.86 3.99
N LEU A 85 10.18 22.12 4.09
CA LEU A 85 10.77 23.46 4.15
C LEU A 85 10.02 24.43 3.22
N PRO A 86 9.82 25.70 3.62
CA PRO A 86 9.20 26.65 2.71
C PRO A 86 10.06 26.70 1.46
N VAL A 87 9.43 26.42 0.31
CA VAL A 87 9.96 26.79 -0.99
C VAL A 87 10.11 28.30 -0.91
N LEU A 88 11.34 28.76 -0.67
CA LEU A 88 11.67 30.18 -0.76
C LEU A 88 11.41 30.60 -2.21
N CYS A 89 10.40 31.45 -2.36
CA CYS A 89 10.24 32.36 -3.49
C CYS A 89 11.52 33.17 -3.71
#